data_AF-A0A7S0ASP8-F1
#
_entry.id   AF-A0A7S0ASP8-F1
#
_cell.length_a   1.000
_cell.length_b   1.000
_cell.length_c   1.000
_cell.angle_alpha   90.00
_cell.angle_beta   90.00
_cell.angle_gamma   90.00
#
_symmetry.space_group_name_H-M   'P 1'
#
loop_
_entity.id
_entity.type
_entity.pdbx_description
1 polymer ?
#
loop_
_entity_poly.entity_id
_entity_poly.type
_entity_poly.pdbx_seq_one_letter_code
_entity_poly.pdbx_strand_id
1 'polypeptide(L)'
;FGSDRLSFECTAEPEPGRSRQESFDQFLAEALNSSWWRTNEPRFYGARAMDMAKLAHYVQVFRMKSRCLDAFEEKERDLGVPFDWLAYLRIDFDFFSMHPPIALMRPLGGIWIPDGEDYGGLNDRWAVMERRFGGAYFRVLDSLLGGSVTRSLERDLSGDDAGRHGHGLVNTERILQIVLKHHQIWPASVHRFLSTAALHCVSSSAYCQKGGLANFTDTLGWRNLVEWLDAYSVASRLQQ
;
A
#
# COMPACT_ATOMS: atom_id res chain seq x y z
N PHE A 1 -5.25 11.96 15.11
CA PHE A 1 -6.66 11.72 14.71
C PHE A 1 -7.68 12.20 15.76
N GLY A 2 -7.56 13.43 16.29
CA GLY A 2 -8.30 13.89 17.49
C GLY A 2 -7.60 13.49 18.79
N SER A 3 -7.76 14.27 19.85
CA SER A 3 -6.87 14.33 21.03
C SER A 3 -7.09 13.28 22.12
N ASP A 4 -8.16 12.50 22.09
CA ASP A 4 -8.53 11.59 23.20
C ASP A 4 -8.72 10.14 22.74
N ARG A 5 -7.71 9.53 22.13
CA ARG A 5 -7.77 8.12 21.72
C ARG A 5 -6.50 7.38 22.08
N LEU A 6 -6.66 6.18 22.62
CA LEU A 6 -5.57 5.21 22.73
C LEU A 6 -5.04 4.95 21.32
N SER A 7 -3.78 5.29 21.09
CA SER A 7 -3.09 5.08 19.81
C SER A 7 -1.89 4.17 20.01
N PHE A 8 -1.64 3.33 19.02
CA PHE A 8 -0.42 2.53 18.91
C PHE A 8 0.12 2.71 17.50
N GLU A 9 1.44 2.90 17.39
CA GLU A 9 2.13 3.08 16.12
C GLU A 9 3.14 1.95 15.94
N CYS A 10 3.13 1.36 14.75
CA CYS A 10 4.16 0.43 14.30
C CYS A 10 4.87 1.04 13.10
N THR A 11 6.18 1.20 13.22
CA THR A 11 7.06 1.54 12.10
C THR A 11 7.84 0.29 11.72
N ALA A 12 7.59 -0.24 10.53
CA ALA A 12 8.37 -1.33 9.97
C ALA A 12 9.38 -0.74 8.97
N GLU A 13 10.65 -0.73 9.36
CA GLU A 13 11.74 -0.39 8.44
C GLU A 13 12.21 -1.63 7.67
N PRO A 14 12.78 -1.46 6.47
CA PRO A 14 13.59 -2.50 5.85
C PRO A 14 14.67 -2.95 6.82
N GLU A 15 14.96 -4.24 6.88
CA GLU A 15 15.98 -4.73 7.80
C GLU A 15 17.35 -4.08 7.48
N PRO A 16 18.01 -3.45 8.47
CA PRO A 16 19.27 -2.76 8.24
C PRO A 16 20.31 -3.72 7.65
N GLY A 17 20.92 -3.35 6.54
CA GLY A 17 21.95 -4.14 5.88
C GLY A 17 21.44 -5.29 5.00
N ARG A 18 20.13 -5.57 4.97
CA ARG A 18 19.56 -6.56 4.04
C ARG A 18 19.41 -5.96 2.65
N SER A 19 20.12 -6.52 1.69
CA SER A 19 20.03 -6.19 0.28
C SER A 19 18.67 -6.60 -0.32
N ARG A 20 18.28 -5.98 -1.44
CA ARG A 20 17.08 -6.38 -2.19
C ARG A 20 17.10 -7.85 -2.60
N GLN A 21 18.29 -8.38 -2.89
CA GLN A 21 18.49 -9.77 -3.28
C GLN A 21 18.20 -10.70 -2.10
N GLU A 22 18.69 -10.39 -0.90
CA GLU A 22 18.43 -11.22 0.29
C GLU A 22 16.94 -11.24 0.68
N SER A 23 16.24 -10.10 0.57
CA SER A 23 14.78 -10.08 0.75
C SER A 23 14.05 -10.98 -0.25
N PHE A 24 14.54 -11.01 -1.50
CA PHE A 24 13.99 -11.87 -2.54
C PHE A 24 14.28 -13.34 -2.31
N ASP A 25 15.52 -13.69 -1.96
CA ASP A 25 15.93 -15.07 -1.71
C ASP A 25 15.15 -15.65 -0.51
N GLN A 26 14.92 -14.85 0.53
CA GLN A 26 14.06 -15.24 1.65
C GLN A 26 12.61 -15.46 1.19
N PHE A 27 12.06 -14.56 0.37
CA PHE A 27 10.73 -14.76 -0.19
C PHE A 27 10.66 -16.04 -1.00
N LEU A 28 11.62 -16.30 -1.88
CA LEU A 28 11.68 -17.54 -2.64
C LEU A 28 11.78 -18.76 -1.72
N ALA A 29 12.57 -18.72 -0.65
CA ALA A 29 12.63 -19.81 0.31
C ALA A 29 11.27 -20.07 0.99
N GLU A 30 10.56 -19.02 1.43
CA GLU A 30 9.22 -19.11 2.01
C GLU A 30 8.18 -19.60 0.98
N ALA A 31 8.24 -19.06 -0.23
CA ALA A 31 7.38 -19.42 -1.36
C ALA A 31 7.59 -20.86 -1.80
N LEU A 32 8.84 -21.32 -1.95
CA LEU A 32 9.18 -22.69 -2.33
C LEU A 32 8.76 -23.70 -1.26
N ASN A 33 8.63 -23.29 -0.01
CA ASN A 33 8.03 -24.15 1.02
C ASN A 33 6.50 -24.27 0.85
N SER A 34 5.84 -23.27 0.25
CA SER A 34 4.44 -23.37 -0.18
C SER A 34 4.32 -24.33 -1.37
N SER A 35 3.57 -25.42 -1.17
CA SER A 35 3.24 -26.40 -2.22
C SER A 35 2.56 -25.74 -3.43
N TRP A 36 1.80 -24.68 -3.16
CA TRP A 36 1.13 -23.90 -4.18
C TRP A 36 2.13 -23.12 -5.05
N TRP A 37 3.08 -22.41 -4.44
CA TRP A 37 4.03 -21.59 -5.18
C TRP A 37 4.90 -22.46 -6.10
N ARG A 38 5.40 -23.60 -5.62
CA ARG A 38 6.14 -24.57 -6.44
C ARG A 38 5.38 -25.01 -7.70
N THR A 39 4.06 -25.11 -7.61
CA THR A 39 3.21 -25.55 -8.73
C THR A 39 2.99 -24.42 -9.76
N ASN A 40 3.10 -23.17 -9.33
CA ASN A 40 2.72 -22.00 -10.13
C ASN A 40 3.89 -21.08 -10.48
N GLU A 41 5.08 -21.32 -9.91
CA GLU A 41 6.31 -20.56 -10.19
C GLU A 41 6.59 -20.39 -11.70
N PRO A 42 6.48 -21.44 -12.54
CA PRO A 42 6.70 -21.30 -13.99
C PRO A 42 5.74 -20.33 -14.67
N ARG A 43 4.55 -20.09 -14.09
CA ARG A 43 3.56 -19.15 -14.63
C ARG A 43 3.97 -17.69 -14.39
N PHE A 44 4.77 -17.43 -13.37
CA PHE A 44 5.31 -16.10 -13.06
C PHE A 44 6.63 -15.81 -13.79
N TYR A 45 7.42 -16.83 -14.16
CA TYR A 45 8.64 -16.64 -14.97
C TYR A 45 8.39 -16.16 -16.41
N GLY A 46 7.16 -16.30 -16.93
CA GLY A 46 6.78 -15.73 -18.22
C GLY A 46 6.71 -14.19 -18.22
N ALA A 47 6.59 -13.59 -17.04
CA ALA A 47 6.77 -12.16 -16.82
C ALA A 47 8.28 -11.90 -16.68
N ARG A 48 8.85 -11.01 -17.51
CA ARG A 48 10.30 -10.87 -17.77
C ARG A 48 11.09 -10.72 -16.46
N ALA A 49 12.37 -11.11 -16.42
CA ALA A 49 13.24 -11.01 -15.23
C ALA A 49 13.24 -9.65 -14.47
N MET A 50 12.92 -8.53 -15.14
CA MET A 50 12.67 -7.22 -14.49
C MET A 50 11.48 -7.23 -13.50
N ASP A 51 10.56 -8.16 -13.63
CA ASP A 51 9.38 -8.31 -12.77
C ASP A 51 9.74 -8.98 -11.44
N MET A 52 10.81 -9.78 -11.37
CA MET A 52 11.21 -10.45 -10.12
C MET A 52 11.81 -9.48 -9.09
N ALA A 53 12.65 -8.53 -9.51
CA ALA A 53 13.18 -7.51 -8.60
C ALA A 53 12.09 -6.56 -8.08
N LYS A 54 11.08 -6.28 -8.89
CA LYS A 54 9.90 -5.52 -8.47
C LYS A 54 9.03 -6.34 -7.52
N LEU A 55 8.82 -7.61 -7.82
CA LEU A 55 8.09 -8.54 -6.94
C LEU A 55 8.75 -8.64 -5.56
N ALA A 56 10.08 -8.75 -5.50
CA ALA A 56 10.83 -8.71 -4.25
C ALA A 56 10.52 -7.46 -3.41
N HIS A 57 10.51 -6.30 -4.06
CA HIS A 57 10.16 -5.05 -3.41
C HIS A 57 8.71 -5.05 -2.90
N TYR A 58 7.76 -5.55 -3.68
CA TYR A 58 6.35 -5.64 -3.27
C TYR A 58 6.16 -6.60 -2.11
N VAL A 59 6.84 -7.75 -2.12
CA VAL A 59 6.83 -8.71 -1.01
C VAL A 59 7.36 -8.05 0.26
N GLN A 60 8.45 -7.29 0.17
CA GLN A 60 8.97 -6.56 1.33
C GLN A 60 7.93 -5.59 1.89
N VAL A 61 7.22 -4.85 1.02
CA VAL A 61 6.13 -3.95 1.43
C VAL A 61 5.00 -4.73 2.14
N PHE A 62 4.55 -5.84 1.59
CA PHE A 62 3.50 -6.65 2.20
C PHE A 62 3.95 -7.31 3.52
N ARG A 63 5.21 -7.75 3.61
CA ARG A 63 5.77 -8.29 4.86
C ARG A 63 5.82 -7.24 5.96
N MET A 64 6.21 -6.00 5.63
CA MET A 64 6.19 -4.89 6.58
C MET A 64 4.75 -4.60 7.07
N LYS A 65 3.76 -4.64 6.16
CA LYS A 65 2.34 -4.54 6.53
C LYS A 65 1.92 -5.68 7.48
N SER A 66 2.17 -6.95 7.12
CA SER A 66 1.83 -8.10 7.99
C SER A 66 2.43 -7.97 9.39
N ARG A 67 3.72 -7.62 9.48
CA ARG A 67 4.42 -7.44 10.78
C ARG A 67 3.77 -6.36 11.65
N CYS A 68 3.34 -5.27 11.05
CA CYS A 68 2.64 -4.24 11.82
C CYS A 68 1.26 -4.71 12.30
N LEU A 69 0.53 -5.50 11.50
CA LEU A 69 -0.71 -6.09 11.98
C LEU A 69 -0.46 -7.07 13.14
N ASP A 70 0.60 -7.87 13.09
CA ASP A 70 0.98 -8.77 14.20
C ASP A 70 1.24 -7.97 15.49
N ALA A 71 1.93 -6.83 15.39
CA ALA A 71 2.19 -5.93 16.52
C ALA A 71 0.89 -5.29 17.05
N PHE A 72 -0.03 -4.89 16.17
CA PHE A 72 -1.37 -4.46 16.60
C PHE A 72 -2.10 -5.57 17.35
N GLU A 73 -2.12 -6.79 16.81
CA GLU A 73 -2.80 -7.94 17.43
C GLU A 73 -2.20 -8.33 18.78
N GLU A 74 -0.88 -8.23 18.93
CA GLU A 74 -0.21 -8.36 20.23
C GLU A 74 -0.68 -7.29 21.21
N LYS A 75 -0.70 -6.03 20.77
CA LYS A 75 -1.16 -4.93 21.61
C LYS A 75 -2.64 -5.06 22.00
N GLU A 76 -3.49 -5.52 21.09
CA GLU A 76 -4.91 -5.79 21.35
C GLU A 76 -5.09 -6.88 22.42
N ARG A 77 -4.25 -7.92 22.41
CA ARG A 77 -4.24 -8.95 23.46
C ARG A 77 -3.85 -8.38 24.82
N ASP A 78 -2.81 -7.53 24.87
CA ASP A 78 -2.37 -6.89 26.11
C ASP A 78 -3.43 -5.96 26.70
N LEU A 79 -4.15 -5.23 25.83
CA LEU A 79 -5.21 -4.30 26.22
C LEU A 79 -6.52 -5.02 26.56
N GLY A 80 -6.71 -6.25 26.08
CA GLY A 80 -7.96 -7.00 26.18
C GLY A 80 -9.09 -6.48 25.29
N VAL A 81 -8.81 -5.53 24.39
CA VAL A 81 -9.79 -4.94 23.46
C VAL A 81 -9.14 -4.67 22.10
N PRO A 82 -9.84 -4.94 20.98
CA PRO A 82 -9.35 -4.61 19.64
C PRO A 82 -9.40 -3.09 19.40
N PHE A 83 -8.55 -2.59 18.51
CA PHE A 83 -8.69 -1.24 17.98
C PHE A 83 -9.95 -1.14 17.12
N ASP A 84 -10.60 0.02 17.07
CA ASP A 84 -11.74 0.23 16.18
C ASP A 84 -11.30 0.45 14.72
N TRP A 85 -10.18 1.16 14.56
CA TRP A 85 -9.66 1.63 13.28
C TRP A 85 -8.16 1.41 13.19
N LEU A 86 -7.70 1.07 11.99
CA LEU A 86 -6.29 1.03 11.64
C LEU A 86 -6.00 2.09 10.59
N ALA A 87 -4.78 2.63 10.62
CA ALA A 87 -4.25 3.51 9.59
C ALA A 87 -2.95 2.91 9.05
N TYR A 88 -2.80 2.95 7.73
CA TYR A 88 -1.56 2.67 7.04
C TYR A 88 -1.05 3.96 6.42
N LEU A 89 0.24 4.22 6.57
CA LEU A 89 0.92 5.38 6.00
C LEU A 89 2.30 4.97 5.52
N ARG A 90 2.67 5.38 4.31
CA ARG A 90 4.07 5.38 3.89
C ARG A 90 4.81 6.53 4.56
N ILE A 91 6.02 6.25 5.04
CA ILE A 91 6.87 7.23 5.74
C ILE A 91 7.36 8.38 4.85
N ASP A 92 7.31 8.22 3.53
CA ASP A 92 7.79 9.19 2.54
C ASP A 92 6.69 10.17 2.07
N PHE A 93 5.72 10.52 2.92
CA PHE A 93 4.63 11.44 2.61
C PHE A 93 4.75 12.77 3.37
N ASP A 94 4.57 13.88 2.65
CA ASP A 94 4.38 15.20 3.24
C ASP A 94 2.89 15.55 3.30
N PHE A 95 2.40 15.85 4.49
CA PHE A 95 1.02 16.26 4.74
C PHE A 95 0.86 17.78 4.67
N PHE A 96 0.05 18.27 3.73
CA PHE A 96 -0.33 19.68 3.66
C PHE A 96 -1.54 20.00 4.54
N SER A 97 -2.34 18.99 4.87
CA SER A 97 -3.45 19.06 5.80
C SER A 97 -3.66 17.70 6.48
N MET A 98 -4.43 17.70 7.56
CA MET A 98 -4.82 16.47 8.26
C MET A 98 -5.73 15.60 7.40
N HIS A 99 -5.61 14.28 7.55
CA HIS A 99 -6.58 13.29 7.07
C HIS A 99 -8.01 13.66 7.49
N PRO A 100 -9.05 13.42 6.64
CA PRO A 100 -10.43 13.72 7.02
C PRO A 100 -10.83 13.03 8.34
N PRO A 101 -11.54 13.69 9.27
CA PRO A 101 -11.82 13.10 10.58
C PRO A 101 -12.53 11.74 10.46
N ILE A 102 -12.07 10.72 11.22
CA ILE A 102 -12.71 9.38 11.28
C ILE A 102 -14.20 9.48 11.60
N ALA A 103 -14.62 10.51 12.35
CA ALA A 103 -16.03 10.76 12.65
C ALA A 103 -16.92 10.88 11.41
N LEU A 104 -16.39 11.42 10.29
CA LEU A 104 -17.11 11.54 9.03
C LEU A 104 -17.15 10.22 8.24
N MET A 105 -16.15 9.36 8.44
CA MET A 105 -16.02 8.06 7.77
C MET A 105 -16.81 6.96 8.47
N ARG A 106 -16.94 7.07 9.80
CA ARG A 106 -17.55 6.05 10.66
C ARG A 106 -18.96 5.62 10.23
N PRO A 107 -19.87 6.50 9.79
CA PRO A 107 -21.21 6.07 9.38
C PRO A 107 -21.23 5.15 8.16
N LEU A 108 -20.24 5.26 7.26
CA LEU A 108 -20.13 4.42 6.08
C LEU A 108 -19.29 3.16 6.36
N GLY A 109 -18.34 3.25 7.31
CA GLY A 109 -17.39 2.18 7.58
C GLY A 109 -16.41 2.00 6.42
N GLY A 110 -15.86 0.81 6.27
CA GLY A 110 -15.05 0.45 5.09
C GLY A 110 -13.56 0.75 5.20
N ILE A 111 -12.91 0.73 4.04
CA ILE A 111 -11.53 1.13 3.78
C ILE A 111 -11.57 2.44 3.01
N TRP A 112 -10.84 3.44 3.47
CA TRP A 112 -10.72 4.76 2.87
C TRP A 112 -9.32 4.93 2.31
N ILE A 113 -9.24 5.21 1.01
CA ILE A 113 -7.97 5.44 0.29
C ILE A 113 -8.03 6.77 -0.49
N PRO A 114 -6.87 7.35 -0.87
CA PRO A 114 -6.87 8.59 -1.61
C PRO A 114 -7.51 8.40 -2.98
N ASP A 115 -8.15 9.45 -3.47
CA ASP A 115 -8.58 9.51 -4.87
C ASP A 115 -7.39 9.74 -5.81
N GLY A 116 -7.45 9.15 -7.00
CA GLY A 116 -6.39 9.24 -8.01
C GLY A 116 -5.16 8.38 -7.75
N GLU A 117 -4.18 8.48 -8.64
CA GLU A 117 -2.89 7.78 -8.56
C GLU A 117 -3.03 6.26 -8.38
N ASP A 118 -4.03 5.66 -9.03
CA ASP A 118 -4.39 4.24 -8.87
C ASP A 118 -3.56 3.27 -9.70
N TYR A 119 -2.58 3.68 -10.52
CA TYR A 119 -1.67 2.85 -11.36
C TYR A 119 -2.18 1.46 -11.82
N GLY A 120 -3.47 1.36 -12.19
CA GLY A 120 -4.13 0.10 -12.59
C GLY A 120 -4.75 -0.75 -11.47
N GLY A 121 -4.55 -0.40 -10.19
CA GLY A 121 -5.13 -1.01 -8.99
C GLY A 121 -5.81 -0.01 -8.04
N LEU A 122 -5.46 -0.08 -6.75
CA LEU A 122 -5.92 0.81 -5.70
C LEU A 122 -4.74 1.52 -5.06
N ASN A 123 -4.77 2.86 -5.05
CA ASN A 123 -3.80 3.68 -4.36
C ASN A 123 -3.62 3.20 -2.92
N ASP A 124 -2.47 2.57 -2.67
CA ASP A 124 -2.15 1.92 -1.40
C ASP A 124 -1.13 2.71 -0.59
N ARG A 125 -0.98 4.01 -0.88
CA ARG A 125 0.06 4.86 -0.30
C ARG A 125 -0.26 5.33 1.11
N TRP A 126 -1.54 5.53 1.39
CA TRP A 126 -2.07 5.54 2.75
C TRP A 126 -3.44 4.89 2.74
N ALA A 127 -3.95 4.50 3.90
CA ALA A 127 -5.33 4.10 4.05
C ALA A 127 -5.78 4.24 5.49
N VAL A 128 -7.08 4.40 5.69
CA VAL A 128 -7.73 4.31 7.01
C VAL A 128 -8.89 3.34 6.90
N MET A 129 -8.99 2.39 7.83
CA MET A 129 -9.96 1.31 7.71
C MET A 129 -10.49 0.84 9.05
N GLU A 130 -11.71 0.30 9.06
CA GLU A 130 -12.21 -0.44 10.21
C GLU A 130 -11.32 -1.66 10.48
N ARG A 131 -11.06 -1.97 11.76
CA ARG A 131 -10.18 -3.06 12.17
C ARG A 131 -10.54 -4.42 11.56
N ARG A 132 -11.82 -4.67 11.31
CA ARG A 132 -12.33 -5.89 10.65
C ARG A 132 -11.76 -6.10 9.23
N PHE A 133 -11.34 -5.04 8.54
CA PHE A 133 -10.72 -5.13 7.21
C PHE A 133 -9.19 -5.21 7.27
N GLY A 134 -8.59 -5.02 8.45
CA GLY A 134 -7.14 -5.01 8.64
C GLY A 134 -6.47 -6.29 8.13
N GLY A 135 -7.08 -7.45 8.35
CA GLY A 135 -6.56 -8.73 7.84
C GLY A 135 -6.44 -8.73 6.32
N ALA A 136 -7.49 -8.36 5.59
CA ALA A 136 -7.49 -8.35 4.13
C ALA A 136 -6.54 -7.30 3.52
N TYR A 137 -6.32 -6.17 4.22
CA TYR A 137 -5.45 -5.10 3.75
C TYR A 137 -3.96 -5.33 4.07
N PHE A 138 -3.65 -5.78 5.29
CA PHE A 138 -2.27 -5.94 5.76
C PHE A 138 -1.69 -7.33 5.48
N ARG A 139 -2.51 -8.41 5.47
CA ARG A 139 -2.05 -9.80 5.24
C ARG A 139 -2.09 -10.22 3.77
N VAL A 140 -1.77 -9.29 2.85
CA VAL A 140 -1.71 -9.59 1.41
C VAL A 140 -0.69 -10.68 1.12
N LEU A 141 0.48 -10.65 1.78
CA LEU A 141 1.50 -11.68 1.63
C LEU A 141 0.99 -13.06 2.05
N ASP A 142 0.29 -13.14 3.18
CA ASP A 142 -0.24 -14.39 3.73
C ASP A 142 -1.27 -15.01 2.77
N SER A 143 -2.14 -14.18 2.18
CA SER A 143 -3.08 -14.61 1.14
C SER A 143 -2.38 -15.14 -0.12
N LEU A 144 -1.26 -14.51 -0.53
CA LEU A 144 -0.46 -14.98 -1.66
C LEU A 144 0.24 -16.31 -1.33
N LEU A 145 0.91 -16.41 -0.18
CA LEU A 145 1.65 -17.61 0.23
C LEU A 145 0.72 -18.80 0.49
N GLY A 146 -0.46 -18.54 1.06
CA GLY A 146 -1.52 -19.54 1.29
C GLY A 146 -2.27 -19.96 0.02
N GLY A 147 -2.05 -19.28 -1.11
CA GLY A 147 -2.68 -19.60 -2.40
C GLY A 147 -4.18 -19.32 -2.47
N SER A 148 -4.77 -18.63 -1.48
CA SER A 148 -6.21 -18.37 -1.44
C SER A 148 -6.65 -17.44 -2.58
N VAL A 149 -5.80 -16.48 -2.94
CA VAL A 149 -6.10 -15.45 -3.96
C VAL A 149 -5.60 -15.81 -5.36
N THR A 150 -4.95 -16.97 -5.53
CA THR A 150 -4.31 -17.37 -6.78
C THR A 150 -5.23 -17.33 -7.98
N ARG A 151 -6.41 -17.96 -7.89
CA ARG A 151 -7.33 -18.04 -9.05
C ARG A 151 -7.78 -16.64 -9.47
N SER A 152 -7.92 -15.73 -8.51
CA SER A 152 -8.22 -14.32 -8.79
C SER A 152 -7.03 -13.64 -9.46
N LEU A 153 -5.81 -13.91 -8.98
CA LEU A 153 -4.57 -13.37 -9.56
C LEU A 153 -4.37 -13.86 -11.00
N GLU A 154 -4.48 -15.16 -11.25
CA GLU A 154 -4.35 -15.75 -12.60
C GLU A 154 -5.36 -15.18 -13.57
N ARG A 155 -6.63 -15.12 -13.17
CA ARG A 155 -7.70 -14.56 -14.02
C ARG A 155 -7.45 -13.10 -14.34
N ASP A 156 -7.10 -12.31 -13.33
CA ASP A 156 -6.96 -10.85 -13.48
C ASP A 156 -5.62 -10.47 -14.15
N LEU A 157 -4.61 -11.35 -14.16
CA LEU A 157 -3.33 -11.17 -14.88
C LEU A 157 -3.32 -11.76 -16.30
N SER A 158 -4.15 -12.77 -16.58
CA SER A 158 -4.21 -13.41 -17.92
C SER A 158 -5.14 -12.67 -18.89
N GLY A 159 -5.90 -11.68 -18.43
CA GLY A 159 -6.81 -10.90 -19.30
C GLY A 159 -6.05 -9.94 -20.23
N ASP A 160 -6.59 -9.74 -21.44
CA ASP A 160 -6.05 -8.83 -22.49
C ASP A 160 -5.85 -7.36 -22.04
N ASP A 161 -6.41 -6.96 -20.89
CA ASP A 161 -6.16 -5.64 -20.27
C ASP A 161 -4.71 -5.44 -19.83
N ALA A 162 -3.96 -6.55 -19.70
CA ALA A 162 -2.53 -6.60 -19.49
C ALA A 162 -1.70 -5.68 -20.40
N GLY A 163 -2.12 -5.53 -21.66
CA GLY A 163 -1.38 -4.78 -22.68
C GLY A 163 -1.72 -3.29 -22.78
N ARG A 164 -2.81 -2.82 -22.15
CA ARG A 164 -3.36 -1.47 -22.42
C ARG A 164 -2.87 -0.37 -21.49
N HIS A 165 -2.23 -0.69 -20.36
CA HIS A 165 -2.00 0.31 -19.31
C HIS A 165 -0.56 0.77 -19.11
N GLY A 166 0.43 0.25 -19.87
CA GLY A 166 1.81 0.78 -19.92
C GLY A 166 2.63 0.68 -18.61
N HIS A 167 1.97 0.60 -17.46
CA HIS A 167 2.49 0.26 -16.15
C HIS A 167 2.47 -1.27 -16.04
N GLY A 168 3.60 -1.86 -15.63
CA GLY A 168 3.80 -3.31 -15.65
C GLY A 168 2.63 -4.10 -15.04
N LEU A 169 2.42 -5.30 -15.57
CA LEU A 169 1.33 -6.25 -15.26
C LEU A 169 1.01 -6.44 -13.77
N VAL A 170 2.02 -6.28 -12.91
CA VAL A 170 1.96 -6.58 -11.48
C VAL A 170 2.54 -5.41 -10.70
N ASN A 171 1.73 -4.82 -9.81
CA ASN A 171 2.16 -3.84 -8.81
C ASN A 171 1.40 -4.02 -7.49
N THR A 172 1.84 -3.35 -6.41
CA THR A 172 1.24 -3.48 -5.07
C THR A 172 -0.25 -3.13 -5.07
N GLU A 173 -0.60 -2.04 -5.75
CA GLU A 173 -1.96 -1.49 -5.85
C GLU A 173 -2.92 -2.50 -6.51
N ARG A 174 -2.48 -3.14 -7.59
CA ARG A 174 -3.25 -4.15 -8.32
C ARG A 174 -3.39 -5.43 -7.53
N ILE A 175 -2.32 -5.91 -6.90
CA ILE A 175 -2.37 -7.09 -6.02
C ILE A 175 -3.35 -6.83 -4.87
N LEU A 176 -3.24 -5.69 -4.20
CA LEU A 176 -4.15 -5.31 -3.12
C LEU A 176 -5.61 -5.31 -3.60
N GLN A 177 -5.90 -4.71 -4.76
CA GLN A 177 -7.24 -4.73 -5.34
C GLN A 177 -7.77 -6.16 -5.54
N ILE A 178 -6.94 -7.06 -6.08
CA ILE A 178 -7.30 -8.47 -6.31
C ILE A 178 -7.61 -9.17 -4.98
N VAL A 179 -6.80 -8.93 -3.94
CA VAL A 179 -7.05 -9.48 -2.59
C VAL A 179 -8.36 -8.94 -2.01
N LEU A 180 -8.60 -7.63 -2.06
CA LEU A 180 -9.84 -7.04 -1.56
C LEU A 180 -11.09 -7.53 -2.33
N LYS A 181 -10.97 -7.74 -3.64
CA LYS A 181 -12.03 -8.34 -4.47
C LYS A 181 -12.27 -9.80 -4.09
N HIS A 182 -11.22 -10.58 -3.83
CA HIS A 182 -11.34 -11.96 -3.36
C HIS A 182 -12.11 -12.04 -2.03
N HIS A 183 -11.87 -11.11 -1.11
CA HIS A 183 -12.58 -11.01 0.17
C HIS A 183 -13.95 -10.30 0.08
N GLN A 184 -14.45 -10.00 -1.12
CA GLN A 184 -15.74 -9.30 -1.34
C GLN A 184 -15.83 -7.91 -0.70
N ILE A 185 -14.68 -7.27 -0.46
CA ILE A 185 -14.59 -5.91 0.10
C ILE A 185 -14.67 -4.88 -1.02
N TRP A 186 -14.01 -5.15 -2.16
CA TRP A 186 -14.03 -4.27 -3.33
C TRP A 186 -15.20 -4.58 -4.28
N PRO A 187 -15.93 -3.57 -4.80
CA PRO A 187 -15.80 -2.13 -4.54
C PRO A 187 -16.67 -1.63 -3.36
N ALA A 188 -17.58 -2.46 -2.84
CA ALA A 188 -18.68 -2.00 -1.97
C ALA A 188 -18.25 -1.36 -0.64
N SER A 189 -17.10 -1.75 -0.10
CA SER A 189 -16.57 -1.28 1.19
C SER A 189 -15.26 -0.49 1.04
N VAL A 190 -14.97 0.00 -0.16
CA VAL A 190 -13.81 0.88 -0.41
C VAL A 190 -14.29 2.24 -0.87
N HIS A 191 -13.89 3.26 -0.13
CA HIS A 191 -14.29 4.65 -0.32
C HIS A 191 -13.07 5.52 -0.64
N ARG A 192 -13.34 6.69 -1.22
CA ARG A 192 -12.32 7.66 -1.60
C ARG A 192 -12.44 8.92 -0.75
N PHE A 193 -11.30 9.53 -0.45
CA PHE A 193 -11.24 10.93 -0.03
C PHE A 193 -10.19 11.66 -0.86
N LEU A 194 -10.33 12.97 -0.94
CA LEU A 194 -9.39 13.82 -1.67
C LEU A 194 -8.03 13.83 -0.96
N SER A 195 -6.95 13.53 -1.69
CA SER A 195 -5.61 13.50 -1.09
C SER A 195 -5.25 14.85 -0.46
N THR A 196 -4.59 14.82 0.69
CA THR A 196 -4.06 15.99 1.41
C THR A 196 -2.55 15.93 1.58
N ALA A 197 -1.93 14.96 0.91
CA ALA A 197 -0.51 14.68 1.03
C ALA A 197 0.07 14.17 -0.29
N ALA A 198 1.37 14.38 -0.43
CA ALA A 198 2.10 13.97 -1.63
C ALA A 198 3.40 13.28 -1.22
N LEU A 199 3.88 12.41 -2.11
CA LEU A 199 5.16 11.74 -1.93
C LEU A 199 6.30 12.75 -1.88
N HIS A 200 6.99 12.79 -0.74
CA HIS A 200 8.26 13.45 -0.58
C HIS A 200 9.34 12.68 -1.36
N CYS A 201 10.31 13.42 -1.86
CA CYS A 201 11.41 12.92 -2.63
C CYS A 201 12.73 13.57 -2.21
N VAL A 202 13.75 12.73 -2.00
CA VAL A 202 15.15 13.17 -1.83
C VAL A 202 15.75 13.59 -3.18
N SER A 203 16.47 14.72 -3.17
CA SER A 203 17.02 15.41 -4.35
C SER A 203 17.91 14.57 -5.27
N SER A 204 18.35 13.39 -4.83
CA SER A 204 19.16 12.43 -5.60
C SER A 204 18.34 11.44 -6.44
N SER A 205 17.01 11.41 -6.33
CA SER A 205 16.16 10.47 -7.07
C SER A 205 15.92 10.94 -8.52
N ALA A 206 16.10 10.06 -9.51
CA ALA A 206 15.78 10.34 -10.91
C ALA A 206 14.28 10.62 -11.16
N TYR A 207 13.42 10.26 -10.20
CA TYR A 207 11.97 10.52 -10.24
C TYR A 207 11.57 11.78 -9.47
N CYS A 208 12.55 12.50 -8.90
CA CYS A 208 12.31 13.78 -8.26
C CYS A 208 12.04 14.83 -9.32
N GLN A 209 10.83 15.36 -9.35
CA GLN A 209 10.59 16.60 -10.06
C GLN A 209 10.74 17.74 -9.05
N LYS A 210 11.88 18.42 -9.09
CA LYS A 210 12.00 19.74 -8.48
C LYS A 210 11.03 20.63 -9.24
N GLY A 211 9.83 20.85 -8.69
CA GLY A 211 8.83 21.70 -9.33
C GLY A 211 9.49 23.03 -9.69
N GLY A 212 9.33 23.49 -10.94
CA GLY A 212 9.80 24.81 -11.38
C GLY A 212 9.13 26.00 -10.67
N LEU A 213 8.41 25.73 -9.57
CA LEU A 213 7.80 26.70 -8.68
C LEU A 213 8.67 26.81 -7.44
N ALA A 214 9.48 27.87 -7.47
CA ALA A 214 10.30 28.41 -6.40
C ALA A 214 11.58 27.63 -6.05
N ASN A 215 12.66 28.39 -6.04
CA ASN A 215 13.96 28.11 -5.45
C ASN A 215 13.85 27.72 -3.96
N PHE A 216 13.29 26.56 -3.64
CA PHE A 216 13.47 25.96 -2.32
C PHE A 216 14.88 25.35 -2.30
N THR A 217 15.69 25.86 -1.38
CA THR A 217 17.09 25.53 -1.18
C THR A 217 17.28 24.02 -0.99
N ASP A 218 17.81 23.38 -2.03
CA ASP A 218 18.67 22.19 -2.12
C ASP A 218 18.34 20.82 -1.49
N THR A 219 17.28 20.59 -0.71
CA THR A 219 17.10 19.24 -0.12
C THR A 219 15.72 18.57 -0.22
N LEU A 220 14.64 19.29 -0.52
CA LEU A 220 13.28 18.74 -0.49
C LEU A 220 12.59 18.92 -1.85
N GLY A 221 11.98 17.85 -2.37
CA GLY A 221 11.15 17.89 -3.57
C GLY A 221 10.00 16.91 -3.47
N TRP A 222 9.01 17.01 -4.37
CA TRP A 222 7.90 16.07 -4.42
C TRP A 222 7.97 15.20 -5.66
N ARG A 223 7.49 13.97 -5.53
CA ARG A 223 7.32 13.06 -6.65
C ARG A 223 5.98 13.39 -7.31
N ASN A 224 5.96 13.51 -8.64
CA ASN A 224 4.77 13.77 -9.45
C ASN A 224 4.08 15.13 -9.18
N LEU A 225 4.17 16.06 -10.14
CA LEU A 225 3.55 17.39 -10.04
C LEU A 225 2.03 17.35 -9.87
N VAL A 226 1.35 16.37 -10.49
CA VAL A 226 -0.11 16.25 -10.43
C VAL A 226 -0.56 15.89 -9.02
N GLU A 227 0.06 14.86 -8.43
CA GLU A 227 -0.21 14.45 -7.05
C GLU A 227 0.01 15.61 -6.06
N TRP A 228 1.10 16.37 -6.23
CA TRP A 228 1.36 17.55 -5.42
C TRP A 228 0.28 18.63 -5.57
N LEU A 229 -0.06 18.99 -6.81
CA LEU A 229 -1.07 20.02 -7.10
C LEU A 229 -2.44 19.66 -6.51
N ASP A 230 -2.84 18.40 -6.65
CA ASP A 230 -4.10 17.90 -6.11
C ASP A 230 -4.12 18.00 -4.58
N ALA A 231 -3.08 17.47 -3.92
CA ALA A 231 -2.94 17.50 -2.48
C ALA A 231 -2.91 18.92 -1.91
N TYR A 232 -2.12 19.81 -2.52
CA TYR A 232 -2.00 21.20 -2.12
C TYR A 232 -3.30 21.99 -2.32
N SER A 233 -4.00 21.78 -3.44
CA SER A 233 -5.28 22.42 -3.75
C SER A 233 -6.39 22.01 -2.76
N VAL A 234 -6.44 20.73 -2.38
CA VAL A 234 -7.37 20.24 -1.36
C VAL A 234 -7.06 20.86 -0.01
N ALA A 235 -5.80 20.83 0.42
CA ALA A 235 -5.37 21.41 1.70
C ALA A 235 -5.66 22.92 1.79
N SER A 236 -5.38 23.67 0.72
CA SER A 236 -5.63 25.12 0.66
C SER A 236 -7.12 25.46 0.83
N ARG A 237 -8.02 24.63 0.29
CA ARG A 237 -9.47 24.82 0.43
C ARG A 237 -10.00 24.48 1.82
N LEU A 238 -9.35 23.58 2.55
CA LEU A 238 -9.73 23.22 3.92
C LEU A 238 -9.32 24.28 4.95
N GLN A 239 -8.42 25.20 4.58
CA GLN A 239 -7.94 26.29 5.45
C GLN A 239 -8.77 27.59 5.33
N GLN A 240 -9.68 27.68 4.37
CA GLN A 240 -10.60 28.81 4.15
C GLN A 240 -11.89 28.64 4.95
#